data_AF-A0AA41S4Q2-F1
#
_entry.id   AF-A0AA41S4Q2-F1
#
_cell.length_a   1.000
_cell.length_b   1.000
_cell.length_c   1.000
_cell.angle_alpha   90.00
_cell.angle_beta   90.00
_cell.angle_gamma   90.00
#
_symmetry.space_group_name_H-M   'P 1'
#
loop_
_entity.id
_entity.type
_entity.pdbx_description
1 polymer ?
#
loop_
_entity_poly.entity_id
_entity_poly.type
_entity_poly.pdbx_seq_one_letter_code
_entity_poly.pdbx_strand_id
1 'polypeptide(L)'
;YADLNPSVSPSGKKIAVASFEGTGGWDGAIEDKKTDIYVMNVEEPYDRRLVVKDGGWPTWGSDDVIFFHRKDDKKFPQNITEGNYWGVYRADISSAGVMPVRVTPVNIDAFTPAAINSTTVAVATIRKKSESSDTRVQAQYRHIEIFYSTGGREPTQITQKTRPMGDHFNPFVIGHGQRIGYHCCTSDPLD
;
A
#
# COMPACT_ATOMS: atom_id res chain seq x y z
N TYR A 1 15.67 8.05 -15.33
CA TYR A 1 14.48 7.34 -14.81
C TYR A 1 13.55 8.36 -14.15
N ALA A 2 12.30 7.99 -13.87
CA ALA A 2 11.39 8.82 -13.10
C ALA A 2 11.19 8.21 -11.71
N ASP A 3 11.17 9.06 -10.69
CA ASP A 3 10.82 8.71 -9.33
C ASP A 3 9.37 9.11 -9.06
N LEU A 4 8.63 8.19 -8.44
CA LEU A 4 7.23 8.31 -8.11
C LEU A 4 7.03 8.09 -6.60
N ASN A 5 5.93 8.65 -6.09
CA ASN A 5 5.44 8.40 -4.73
C ASN A 5 6.51 8.56 -3.64
N PRO A 6 7.20 9.71 -3.55
CA PRO A 6 8.22 9.92 -2.53
C PRO A 6 7.62 9.84 -1.13
N SER A 7 8.38 9.24 -0.20
CA SER A 7 8.02 9.17 1.21
C SER A 7 9.24 9.44 2.09
N VAL A 8 9.06 10.28 3.10
CA VAL A 8 10.12 10.68 4.04
C VAL A 8 10.05 9.83 5.31
N SER A 9 11.19 9.32 5.76
CA SER A 9 11.31 8.57 7.01
C SER A 9 10.94 9.41 8.24
N PRO A 10 10.53 8.79 9.37
CA PRO A 10 10.17 9.52 10.57
C PRO A 10 11.27 10.45 11.12
N SER A 11 12.54 10.09 10.98
CA SER A 11 13.66 10.98 11.36
C SER A 11 13.91 12.14 10.40
N GLY A 12 13.31 12.12 9.20
CA GLY A 12 13.58 13.09 8.14
C GLY A 12 14.89 12.85 7.39
N LYS A 13 15.64 11.78 7.69
CA LYS A 13 17.00 11.57 7.13
C LYS A 13 17.03 10.78 5.84
N LYS A 14 16.00 9.98 5.58
CA LYS A 14 15.90 9.10 4.40
C LYS A 14 14.63 9.40 3.60
N ILE A 15 14.74 9.29 2.28
CA ILE A 15 13.62 9.31 1.33
C ILE A 15 13.53 7.95 0.65
N ALA A 16 12.33 7.39 0.57
CA ALA A 16 12.00 6.23 -0.26
C ALA A 16 11.21 6.69 -1.48
N VAL A 17 11.50 6.12 -2.65
CA VAL A 17 10.80 6.38 -3.92
C VAL A 17 10.53 5.07 -4.65
N ALA A 18 9.40 5.01 -5.36
CA ALA A 18 9.18 4.00 -6.39
C ALA A 18 9.82 4.51 -7.70
N SER A 19 10.75 3.78 -8.29
CA SER A 19 11.57 4.25 -9.40
C SER A 19 11.55 3.31 -10.59
N PHE A 20 11.63 3.88 -11.79
CA PHE A 20 11.90 3.15 -13.03
C PHE A 20 13.40 2.98 -13.32
N GLU A 21 14.25 3.27 -12.33
CA GLU A 21 15.69 3.01 -12.42
C GLU A 21 15.93 1.53 -12.74
N GLY A 22 16.66 1.25 -13.82
CA GLY A 22 16.93 -0.12 -14.27
C GLY A 22 15.81 -0.85 -15.02
N THR A 23 14.60 -0.28 -15.16
CA THR A 23 13.43 -0.97 -15.76
C THR A 23 12.99 -0.45 -17.13
N GLY A 24 13.68 0.55 -17.68
CA GLY A 24 13.42 1.06 -19.03
C GLY A 24 12.36 2.17 -19.11
N GLY A 25 11.81 2.62 -17.99
CA GLY A 25 10.85 3.72 -17.93
C GLY A 25 9.39 3.26 -17.88
N TRP A 26 8.47 4.23 -17.90
CA TRP A 26 7.04 3.94 -17.86
C TRP A 26 6.54 3.50 -19.23
N ASP A 27 5.94 2.31 -19.30
CA ASP A 27 5.35 1.72 -20.51
C ASP A 27 3.88 2.12 -20.74
N GLY A 28 3.33 3.02 -19.92
CA GLY A 28 1.92 3.42 -19.94
C GLY A 28 1.01 2.57 -19.04
N ALA A 29 1.54 1.54 -18.34
CA ALA A 29 0.76 0.75 -17.40
C ALA A 29 0.25 1.60 -16.22
N ILE A 30 -1.06 1.60 -15.98
CA ILE A 30 -1.67 2.40 -14.92
C ILE A 30 -1.64 1.64 -13.58
N GLU A 31 -1.83 0.32 -13.64
CA GLU A 31 -1.95 -0.54 -12.47
C GLU A 31 -0.60 -1.13 -12.05
N ASP A 32 0.09 -1.79 -12.98
CA ASP A 32 1.34 -2.51 -12.74
C ASP A 32 2.54 -1.78 -13.35
N LYS A 33 3.11 -0.86 -12.58
CA LYS A 33 4.16 0.04 -13.04
C LYS A 33 5.55 -0.60 -13.03
N LYS A 34 5.72 -1.84 -12.52
CA LYS A 34 7.02 -2.55 -12.47
C LYS A 34 8.16 -1.66 -11.96
N THR A 35 7.90 -0.89 -10.91
CA THR A 35 8.89 -0.04 -10.25
C THR A 35 9.64 -0.81 -9.19
N ASP A 36 10.85 -0.36 -8.88
CA ASP A 36 11.60 -0.81 -7.72
C ASP A 36 11.61 0.28 -6.64
N ILE A 37 11.80 -0.08 -5.37
CA ILE A 37 11.90 0.90 -4.28
C ILE A 37 13.37 1.16 -4.00
N TYR A 38 13.74 2.43 -4.12
CA TYR A 38 15.04 2.96 -3.76
C TYR A 38 14.94 3.83 -2.52
N VAL A 39 16.00 3.80 -1.70
CA VAL A 39 16.16 4.68 -0.54
C VAL A 39 17.43 5.49 -0.70
N MET A 40 17.37 6.78 -0.36
CA MET A 40 18.51 7.70 -0.36
C MET A 40 18.54 8.56 0.90
N ASN A 41 19.73 8.99 1.29
CA ASN A 41 19.90 9.96 2.37
C ASN A 41 19.54 11.38 1.89
N VAL A 42 18.89 12.17 2.75
CA VAL A 42 18.50 13.55 2.41
C VAL A 42 19.70 14.46 2.26
N GLU A 43 20.71 14.29 3.12
CA GLU A 43 21.95 15.09 3.10
C GLU A 43 22.91 14.63 1.99
N GLU A 44 22.84 13.35 1.60
CA GLU A 44 23.69 12.73 0.59
C GLU A 44 22.82 11.97 -0.44
N PRO A 45 22.06 12.68 -1.29
CA PRO A 45 21.03 12.08 -2.15
C PRO A 45 21.59 11.21 -3.29
N TYR A 46 22.91 11.25 -3.50
CA TYR A 46 23.58 10.45 -4.52
C TYR A 46 23.79 8.98 -4.11
N ASP A 47 23.70 8.65 -2.82
CA ASP A 47 23.79 7.27 -2.32
C ASP A 47 22.39 6.62 -2.32
N ARG A 48 21.96 6.19 -3.51
CA ARG A 48 20.70 5.48 -3.72
C ARG A 48 20.90 3.98 -3.60
N ARG A 49 20.14 3.36 -2.70
CA ARG A 49 20.15 1.91 -2.49
C ARG A 49 18.83 1.28 -2.91
N LEU A 50 18.88 0.30 -3.80
CA LEU A 50 17.76 -0.60 -4.08
C LEU A 50 17.44 -1.41 -2.82
N VAL A 51 16.22 -1.29 -2.29
CA VAL A 51 15.81 -2.01 -1.08
C VAL A 51 14.72 -3.05 -1.34
N VAL A 52 13.89 -2.85 -2.36
CA VAL A 52 12.80 -3.76 -2.71
C VAL A 52 12.64 -3.77 -4.22
N LYS A 53 12.59 -4.95 -4.83
CA LYS A 53 12.20 -5.10 -6.25
C LYS A 53 10.70 -5.17 -6.39
N ASP A 54 10.16 -4.72 -7.52
CA ASP A 54 8.73 -4.81 -7.83
C ASP A 54 7.84 -4.27 -6.68
N GLY A 55 8.03 -3.00 -6.36
CA GLY A 55 7.33 -2.32 -5.26
C GLY A 55 6.93 -0.92 -5.65
N GLY A 56 5.75 -0.51 -5.18
CA GLY A 56 5.20 0.82 -5.42
C GLY A 56 4.65 1.46 -4.14
N TRP A 57 4.45 2.78 -4.18
CA TRP A 57 3.87 3.56 -3.08
C TRP A 57 4.49 3.26 -1.70
N PRO A 58 5.80 3.50 -1.50
CA PRO A 58 6.44 3.28 -0.22
C PRO A 58 5.89 4.22 0.87
N THR A 59 5.81 3.73 2.09
CA THR A 59 5.51 4.51 3.30
C THR A 59 6.31 3.98 4.50
N TRP A 60 6.81 4.85 5.35
CA TRP A 60 7.73 4.48 6.43
C TRP A 60 7.02 4.20 7.76
N GLY A 61 7.20 3.00 8.32
CA GLY A 61 6.77 2.66 9.68
C GLY A 61 7.80 2.97 10.76
N SER A 62 9.07 2.99 10.40
CA SER A 62 10.22 3.47 11.20
C SER A 62 11.35 3.80 10.23
N ASP A 63 12.52 4.21 10.71
CA ASP A 63 13.68 4.50 9.84
C ASP A 63 14.24 3.28 9.07
N ASP A 64 13.81 2.07 9.43
CA ASP A 64 14.25 0.81 8.83
C ASP A 64 13.09 -0.08 8.37
N VAL A 65 11.85 0.38 8.48
CA VAL A 65 10.67 -0.39 8.08
C VAL A 65 9.86 0.37 7.05
N ILE A 66 9.67 -0.26 5.89
CA ILE A 66 8.85 0.27 4.80
C ILE A 66 7.65 -0.65 4.60
N PHE A 67 6.47 -0.06 4.48
CA PHE A 67 5.31 -0.70 3.87
C PHE A 67 5.17 -0.22 2.44
N PHE A 68 4.72 -1.10 1.56
CA PHE A 68 4.60 -0.79 0.14
C PHE A 68 3.55 -1.69 -0.49
N HIS A 69 3.02 -1.28 -1.64
CA HIS A 69 2.17 -2.15 -2.43
C HIS A 69 2.99 -3.00 -3.40
N ARG A 70 2.46 -4.14 -3.79
CA ARG A 70 3.04 -4.99 -4.82
C ARG A 70 1.95 -5.83 -5.47
N LYS A 71 2.15 -6.18 -6.73
CA LYS A 71 1.35 -7.17 -7.42
C LYS A 71 1.95 -8.57 -7.22
N ASP A 72 1.13 -9.55 -6.95
CA ASP A 72 1.60 -10.93 -6.82
C ASP A 72 1.81 -11.57 -8.19
N ASP A 73 3.01 -12.12 -8.40
CA ASP A 73 3.42 -12.80 -9.65
C ASP A 73 2.65 -14.09 -9.93
N LYS A 74 1.91 -14.62 -8.95
CA LYS A 74 1.29 -15.95 -9.04
C LYS A 74 -0.22 -15.82 -8.83
N LYS A 75 -0.99 -16.30 -9.81
CA LYS A 75 -2.32 -16.86 -9.54
C LYS A 75 -2.12 -17.85 -8.38
N PHE A 76 -2.60 -17.47 -7.20
CA PHE A 76 -2.67 -18.38 -6.05
C PHE A 76 -3.34 -19.70 -6.47
N PRO A 77 -3.11 -20.82 -5.76
CA PRO A 77 -3.78 -22.09 -6.08
C PRO A 77 -5.27 -21.87 -6.29
N GLN A 78 -5.86 -22.64 -7.21
CA GLN A 78 -7.16 -22.52 -7.91
C GLN A 78 -8.41 -22.17 -7.08
N ASN A 79 -8.28 -21.99 -5.76
CA ASN A 79 -9.32 -21.67 -4.79
C ASN A 79 -9.31 -20.21 -4.30
N ILE A 80 -8.39 -19.37 -4.77
CA ILE A 80 -8.49 -17.91 -4.59
C ILE A 80 -9.16 -17.36 -5.85
N THR A 81 -10.25 -16.60 -5.67
CA THR A 81 -10.94 -15.90 -6.77
C THR A 81 -9.90 -15.28 -7.69
N GLU A 82 -10.01 -15.59 -8.99
CA GLU A 82 -9.05 -15.35 -10.07
C GLU A 82 -8.73 -13.87 -10.37
N GLY A 83 -8.89 -13.00 -9.37
CA GLY A 83 -8.84 -11.55 -9.46
C GLY A 83 -7.99 -10.85 -8.40
N ASN A 84 -7.65 -11.46 -7.27
CA ASN A 84 -6.96 -10.72 -6.20
C ASN A 84 -5.45 -10.81 -6.38
N TYR A 85 -4.85 -9.70 -6.82
CA TYR A 85 -3.45 -9.64 -7.22
C TYR A 85 -2.67 -8.59 -6.42
N TRP A 86 -3.34 -7.67 -5.73
CA TRP A 86 -2.69 -6.56 -5.07
C TRP A 86 -2.55 -6.79 -3.57
N GLY A 87 -1.31 -6.73 -3.08
CA GLY A 87 -0.97 -6.89 -1.67
C GLY A 87 -0.23 -5.68 -1.12
N VAL A 88 -0.37 -5.44 0.18
CA VAL A 88 0.56 -4.58 0.92
C VAL A 88 1.54 -5.45 1.67
N TYR A 89 2.81 -5.09 1.57
CA TYR A 89 3.95 -5.81 2.11
C TYR A 89 4.72 -4.95 3.09
N ARG A 90 5.44 -5.59 4.01
CA ARG A 90 6.39 -4.98 4.93
C ARG A 90 7.79 -5.47 4.57
N ALA A 91 8.72 -4.54 4.44
CA ALA A 91 10.15 -4.82 4.33
C ALA A 91 10.88 -4.24 5.55
N ASP A 92 11.78 -5.04 6.10
CA ASP A 92 12.82 -4.56 7.02
C ASP A 92 14.08 -4.33 6.19
N ILE A 93 14.53 -3.08 6.13
CA ILE A 93 15.63 -2.66 5.27
C ILE A 93 16.95 -2.48 6.03
N SER A 94 16.99 -2.79 7.34
CA SER A 94 18.21 -2.74 8.15
C SER A 94 19.23 -3.79 7.71
N SER A 95 18.75 -4.91 7.16
CA SER A 95 19.58 -6.05 6.74
C SER A 95 19.30 -6.41 5.30
N ALA A 96 20.35 -6.42 4.48
CA ALA A 96 20.24 -6.82 3.08
C ALA A 96 19.75 -8.27 2.97
N GLY A 97 18.87 -8.55 2.01
CA GLY A 97 18.40 -9.90 1.70
C GLY A 97 17.19 -10.38 2.50
N VAL A 98 16.64 -9.60 3.43
CA VAL A 98 15.36 -9.93 4.08
C VAL A 98 14.24 -9.80 3.06
N MET A 99 13.50 -10.89 2.84
CA MET A 99 12.37 -10.89 1.92
C MET A 99 11.18 -10.15 2.52
N PRO A 100 10.49 -9.30 1.74
CA PRO A 100 9.27 -8.66 2.20
C PRO A 100 8.18 -9.66 2.58
N VAL A 101 7.43 -9.34 3.63
CA VAL A 101 6.33 -10.17 4.15
C VAL A 101 4.99 -9.52 3.82
N ARG A 102 4.06 -10.28 3.24
CA ARG A 102 2.71 -9.78 2.96
C ARG A 102 1.97 -9.49 4.27
N VAL A 103 1.35 -8.33 4.36
CA VAL A 103 0.61 -7.84 5.54
C VAL A 103 -0.89 -8.04 5.37
N THR A 104 -1.39 -7.93 4.13
CA THR A 104 -2.83 -8.08 3.84
C THR A 104 -3.18 -9.51 3.43
N PRO A 105 -4.41 -9.98 3.70
CA PRO A 105 -4.88 -11.30 3.26
C PRO A 105 -4.77 -11.50 1.74
N VAL A 106 -4.56 -12.76 1.34
CA VAL A 106 -4.42 -13.19 -0.07
C VAL A 106 -5.73 -13.13 -0.86
N ASN A 107 -6.88 -13.10 -0.18
CA ASN A 107 -8.20 -13.13 -0.77
C ASN A 107 -8.84 -11.73 -0.93
N ILE A 108 -8.06 -10.65 -0.84
CA ILE A 108 -8.52 -9.28 -1.05
C ILE A 108 -7.49 -8.51 -1.89
N ASP A 109 -7.93 -7.44 -2.56
CA ASP A 109 -7.01 -6.47 -3.17
C ASP A 109 -6.68 -5.35 -2.18
N ALA A 110 -5.41 -4.99 -2.11
CA ALA A 110 -4.86 -3.95 -1.24
C ALA A 110 -4.01 -2.96 -2.05
N PHE A 111 -4.33 -1.67 -1.95
CA PHE A 111 -3.81 -0.62 -2.82
C PHE A 111 -2.83 0.28 -2.07
N THR A 112 -3.28 1.45 -1.63
CA THR A 112 -2.39 2.48 -1.07
C THR A 112 -2.17 2.25 0.43
N PRO A 113 -0.93 2.02 0.88
CA PRO A 113 -0.59 1.94 2.30
C PRO A 113 -0.28 3.33 2.89
N ALA A 114 -0.55 3.50 4.18
CA ALA A 114 -0.08 4.59 5.01
C ALA A 114 0.35 4.03 6.37
N ALA A 115 1.66 4.02 6.63
CA ALA A 115 2.19 3.45 7.85
C ALA A 115 1.81 4.30 9.07
N ILE A 116 1.41 3.61 10.14
CA ILE A 116 1.13 4.21 11.44
C ILE A 116 2.37 4.10 12.34
N ASN A 117 3.02 2.93 12.31
CA ASN A 117 4.27 2.62 13.00
C ASN A 117 4.93 1.40 12.34
N SER A 118 5.98 0.84 12.94
CA SER A 118 6.77 -0.28 12.40
C SER A 118 5.99 -1.61 12.25
N THR A 119 4.81 -1.72 12.85
CA THR A 119 4.00 -2.94 12.86
C THR A 119 2.56 -2.74 12.39
N THR A 120 2.15 -1.50 12.11
CA THR A 120 0.76 -1.14 11.85
C THR A 120 0.63 -0.24 10.64
N VAL A 121 -0.30 -0.55 9.74
CA VAL A 121 -0.51 0.18 8.48
C VAL A 121 -2.00 0.34 8.17
N ALA A 122 -2.40 1.54 7.78
CA ALA A 122 -3.72 1.81 7.20
C ALA A 122 -3.65 1.56 5.69
N VAL A 123 -4.63 0.87 5.12
CA VAL A 123 -4.61 0.41 3.73
C VAL A 123 -5.96 0.62 3.09
N ALA A 124 -5.97 1.12 1.85
CA ALA A 124 -7.16 1.08 1.01
C ALA A 124 -7.34 -0.32 0.39
N THR A 125 -8.48 -0.96 0.60
CA THR A 125 -8.75 -2.36 0.20
C THR A 125 -10.06 -2.51 -0.55
N ILE A 126 -10.17 -3.57 -1.36
CA ILE A 126 -11.44 -4.06 -1.92
C ILE A 126 -11.54 -5.55 -1.58
N ARG A 127 -12.62 -5.94 -0.90
CA ARG A 127 -12.82 -7.33 -0.43
C ARG A 127 -13.56 -8.21 -1.42
N LYS A 128 -14.30 -7.62 -2.36
CA LYS A 128 -14.98 -8.28 -3.48
C LYS A 128 -14.87 -7.41 -4.72
N LYS A 129 -14.48 -7.95 -5.88
CA LYS A 129 -14.51 -7.16 -7.12
C LYS A 129 -15.95 -6.83 -7.55
N SER A 130 -16.12 -5.68 -8.21
CA SER A 130 -17.39 -5.36 -8.85
C SER A 130 -17.66 -6.39 -9.94
N GLU A 131 -18.85 -6.97 -9.91
CA GLU A 131 -19.40 -7.70 -11.05
C GLU A 131 -20.21 -6.68 -11.88
N SER A 132 -20.53 -6.99 -13.14
CA SER A 132 -21.26 -6.11 -14.06
C SER A 132 -22.75 -5.91 -13.69
N SER A 133 -23.10 -5.98 -12.40
CA SER A 133 -24.43 -5.75 -11.87
C SER A 133 -24.62 -4.27 -11.53
N ASP A 134 -25.81 -3.74 -11.81
CA ASP A 134 -26.16 -2.33 -11.59
C ASP A 134 -26.21 -1.89 -10.11
N THR A 135 -25.98 -2.79 -9.14
CA THR A 135 -25.94 -2.42 -7.72
C THR A 135 -24.76 -3.07 -7.01
N ARG A 136 -23.84 -2.24 -6.53
CA ARG A 136 -22.69 -2.69 -5.73
C ARG A 136 -23.12 -3.05 -4.31
N VAL A 137 -22.55 -4.12 -3.75
CA VAL A 137 -22.64 -4.44 -2.32
C VAL A 137 -21.47 -3.81 -1.56
N GLN A 138 -21.59 -3.66 -0.23
CA GLN A 138 -20.56 -3.03 0.62
C GLN A 138 -19.14 -3.57 0.37
N ALA A 139 -18.98 -4.88 0.26
CA ALA A 139 -17.67 -5.51 0.03
C ALA A 139 -17.00 -5.12 -1.31
N GLN A 140 -17.76 -4.53 -2.24
CA GLN A 140 -17.29 -4.03 -3.53
C GLN A 140 -16.83 -2.57 -3.50
N TYR A 141 -17.05 -1.86 -2.39
CA TYR A 141 -16.51 -0.51 -2.18
C TYR A 141 -15.10 -0.56 -1.64
N ARG A 142 -14.30 0.45 -2.04
CA ARG A 142 -12.96 0.62 -1.51
C ARG A 142 -13.05 1.17 -0.10
N HIS A 143 -12.49 0.43 0.85
CA HIS A 143 -12.50 0.81 2.26
C HIS A 143 -11.11 1.06 2.79
N ILE A 144 -11.02 1.86 3.87
CA ILE A 144 -9.80 1.99 4.65
C ILE A 144 -9.88 1.01 5.82
N GLU A 145 -8.86 0.17 5.95
CA GLU A 145 -8.71 -0.82 7.02
C GLU A 145 -7.31 -0.71 7.65
N ILE A 146 -7.17 -1.09 8.92
CA ILE A 146 -5.88 -1.17 9.60
C ILE A 146 -5.44 -2.63 9.70
N PHE A 147 -4.21 -2.90 9.27
CA PHE A 147 -3.58 -4.22 9.37
C PHE A 147 -2.37 -4.20 10.30
N TYR A 148 -2.06 -5.37 10.87
CA TYR A 148 -1.00 -5.58 11.85
C TYR A 148 0.00 -6.62 11.33
N SER A 149 1.27 -6.26 11.15
CA SER A 149 2.27 -7.13 10.52
C SER A 149 2.83 -8.21 11.46
N THR A 150 2.63 -8.10 12.77
CA THR A 150 3.10 -9.08 13.76
C THR A 150 2.11 -10.23 13.99
N GLY A 151 0.98 -10.26 13.26
CA GLY A 151 -0.06 -11.26 13.41
C GLY A 151 -0.82 -11.15 14.74
N GLY A 152 -1.75 -12.07 14.96
CA GLY A 152 -2.50 -12.19 16.22
C GLY A 152 -3.61 -11.16 16.44
N ARG A 153 -3.93 -10.34 15.43
CA ARG A 153 -5.01 -9.35 15.50
C ARG A 153 -5.73 -9.23 14.17
N GLU A 154 -7.06 -9.31 14.24
CA GLU A 154 -7.92 -9.10 13.08
C GLU A 154 -7.83 -7.66 12.55
N PRO A 155 -7.94 -7.45 11.23
CA PRO A 155 -7.95 -6.11 10.65
C PRO A 155 -9.06 -5.23 11.22
N THR A 156 -8.76 -3.96 11.48
CA THR A 156 -9.79 -3.01 11.93
C THR A 156 -10.43 -2.31 10.74
N GLN A 157 -11.70 -2.59 10.49
CA GLN A 157 -12.50 -1.91 9.47
C GLN A 157 -12.87 -0.49 9.92
N ILE A 158 -12.45 0.52 9.16
CA ILE A 158 -12.74 1.93 9.45
C ILE A 158 -13.94 2.39 8.63
N THR A 159 -13.78 2.56 7.31
CA THR A 159 -14.80 3.23 6.51
C THR A 159 -16.00 2.37 6.17
N GLN A 160 -15.88 1.04 6.26
CA GLN A 160 -17.04 0.16 6.13
C GLN A 160 -18.08 0.41 7.24
N LYS A 161 -17.64 0.84 8.44
CA LYS A 161 -18.54 1.13 9.56
C LYS A 161 -19.12 2.55 9.53
N THR A 162 -18.40 3.49 8.94
CA THR A 162 -18.80 4.91 8.93
C THR A 162 -19.53 5.33 7.65
N ARG A 163 -19.10 4.80 6.49
CA ARG A 163 -19.71 5.06 5.18
C ARG A 163 -19.58 3.81 4.28
N PRO A 164 -20.45 2.80 4.43
CA PRO A 164 -20.31 1.50 3.76
C PRO A 164 -20.49 1.52 2.23
N MET A 165 -21.13 2.54 1.67
CA MET A 165 -21.50 2.60 0.25
C MET A 165 -20.73 3.70 -0.52
N GLY A 166 -19.50 3.98 -0.10
CA GLY A 166 -18.64 4.98 -0.75
C GLY A 166 -17.22 4.47 -0.95
N ASP A 167 -16.55 4.94 -2.00
CA ASP A 167 -15.16 4.59 -2.25
C ASP A 167 -14.20 5.54 -1.52
N HIS A 168 -13.25 4.94 -0.79
CA HIS A 168 -12.25 5.63 0.02
C HIS A 168 -10.85 5.27 -0.46
N PHE A 169 -10.03 6.28 -0.70
CA PHE A 169 -8.73 6.14 -1.35
C PHE A 169 -7.64 6.79 -0.52
N ASN A 170 -6.39 6.36 -0.75
CA ASN A 170 -5.18 7.08 -0.33
C ASN A 170 -5.23 7.54 1.13
N PRO A 171 -5.17 6.61 2.10
CA PRO A 171 -5.15 6.99 3.50
C PRO A 171 -3.89 7.81 3.81
N PHE A 172 -3.96 8.62 4.86
CA PHE A 172 -2.81 9.31 5.44
C PHE A 172 -2.97 9.39 6.96
N VAL A 173 -1.85 9.50 7.67
CA VAL A 173 -1.80 9.43 9.14
C VAL A 173 -1.44 10.79 9.71
N ILE A 174 -2.15 11.21 10.76
CA ILE A 174 -1.98 12.52 11.42
C ILE A 174 -1.76 12.31 12.92
N GLY A 175 -0.95 13.18 13.54
CA GLY A 175 -0.77 13.21 14.99
C GLY A 175 -0.14 11.95 15.54
N HIS A 176 0.98 11.51 14.94
CA HIS A 176 1.73 10.33 15.39
C HIS A 176 0.89 9.04 15.44
N GLY A 177 -0.03 8.84 14.49
CA GLY A 177 -0.85 7.63 14.44
C GLY A 177 -2.22 7.74 15.10
N GLN A 178 -2.57 8.90 15.67
CA GLN A 178 -3.84 9.07 16.38
C GLN A 178 -5.05 9.20 15.45
N ARG A 179 -4.86 9.70 14.23
CA ARG A 179 -5.94 9.97 13.27
C ARG A 179 -5.56 9.48 11.88
N ILE A 180 -6.56 8.96 11.17
CA ILE A 180 -6.44 8.53 9.78
C ILE A 180 -7.36 9.41 8.95
N GLY A 181 -6.80 10.11 7.98
CA GLY A 181 -7.53 10.75 6.90
C GLY A 181 -7.50 9.89 5.64
N TYR A 182 -8.37 10.19 4.68
CA TYR A 182 -8.42 9.53 3.38
C TYR A 182 -9.10 10.44 2.36
N HIS A 183 -8.83 10.21 1.08
CA HIS A 183 -9.59 10.81 -0.02
C HIS A 183 -10.89 10.01 -0.24
N CYS A 184 -11.94 10.67 -0.71
CA CYS A 184 -13.19 10.01 -1.08
C CYS A 184 -13.58 10.47 -2.48
N CYS A 185 -13.96 9.53 -3.35
CA CYS A 185 -14.66 9.84 -4.59
C CYS A 185 -16.06 9.26 -4.46
N THR A 186 -17.06 10.04 -4.86
CA THR A 186 -18.51 9.86 -4.65
C THR A 186 -19.00 10.32 -3.27
N SER A 187 -19.43 11.58 -3.22
CA SER A 187 -20.58 11.92 -2.40
C SER A 187 -21.81 11.33 -3.11
N ASP A 188 -22.49 10.36 -2.50
CA ASP A 188 -23.96 10.34 -2.58
C ASP A 188 -24.45 11.78 -2.39
N PRO A 189 -25.56 12.20 -3.03
CA PRO A 189 -26.19 13.47 -2.66
C PRO A 189 -26.23 13.55 -1.14
N LEU A 190 -25.61 14.58 -0.58
CA LEU A 190 -25.74 14.85 0.84
C LEU A 190 -27.23 15.10 1.06
N ASP A 191 -27.91 14.20 1.76
CA ASP A 191 -29.26 14.43 2.27
C ASP A 191 -29.25 15.61 3.25
#